data_AF-A0A0F9QNW4-F1
#
_entry.id   AF-A0A0F9QNW4-F1
#
_cell.length_a   1.000
_cell.length_b   1.000
_cell.length_c   1.000
_cell.angle_alpha   90.00
_cell.angle_beta   90.00
_cell.angle_gamma   90.00
#
_symmetry.space_group_name_H-M   'P 1'
#
loop_
_entity.id
_entity.type
_entity.pdbx_description
1 polymer ?
#
loop_
_entity_poly.entity_id
_entity_poly.type
_entity_poly.pdbx_seq_one_letter_code
_entity_poly.pdbx_strand_id
1 'polypeptide(L)'
;MAAKTVKVALTASGSSFNTLPGNTADLNREGNQIDDTIFGQIFQSNQPGLINWGITANALYKGFAGYVATLKKQGTSTSFTGEAMTNVSGNLYKMTDATKNLWDRGVALVFHDGDSGEPVIPAGNVKTINHLLGQVEFLASESEPITVDGSYLPLAAFGKANSFNLTQTADTIDKTAFEDAQANSGFNIFEQTLLTVNLELSGFYQVSNAFQQLLIDRAEIVIEINPDGNDLSFCRGFFKAVTDNQTGDVAGSETETITFVLNVPEGLGLGTVEAAPFIWNHEVGSTLSQAIQDLLTVWQTQAEVQVQYLVDGTNGFDGLANVTDISLAGGIEVMNEFSVSLQGTGKVTSFP
;
A
#
# COMPACT_ATOMS: atom_id res chain seq x y z
N MET A 1 -21.88 25.77 11.22
CA MET A 1 -20.63 25.45 10.51
C MET A 1 -20.41 23.96 10.68
N ALA A 2 -20.27 23.22 9.58
CA ALA A 2 -19.90 21.81 9.67
C ALA A 2 -18.40 21.70 9.95
N ALA A 3 -17.96 20.52 10.40
CA ALA A 3 -16.56 20.28 10.69
C ALA A 3 -15.73 20.27 9.39
N LYS A 4 -14.44 20.62 9.49
CA LYS A 4 -13.47 20.42 8.41
C LYS A 4 -13.47 18.95 7.99
N THR A 5 -13.46 18.66 6.69
CA THR A 5 -13.38 17.30 6.16
C THR A 5 -12.49 17.22 4.93
N VAL A 6 -11.72 16.13 4.81
CA VAL A 6 -11.04 15.75 3.57
C VAL A 6 -11.82 14.60 2.94
N LYS A 7 -12.08 14.69 1.64
CA LYS A 7 -12.73 13.62 0.88
C LYS A 7 -11.88 13.24 -0.33
N VAL A 8 -11.95 11.97 -0.71
CA VAL A 8 -11.24 11.41 -1.86
C VAL A 8 -12.19 10.61 -2.73
N ALA A 9 -11.92 10.57 -4.02
CA ALA A 9 -12.63 9.74 -4.98
C ALA A 9 -11.64 9.22 -6.03
N LEU A 10 -11.85 7.99 -6.48
CA LEU A 10 -11.17 7.49 -7.67
C LEU A 10 -11.54 8.35 -8.88
N THR A 11 -10.58 8.59 -9.77
CA THR A 11 -10.77 9.43 -10.97
C THR A 11 -11.66 8.79 -12.05
N ALA A 12 -12.12 7.55 -11.84
CA ALA A 12 -13.08 6.90 -12.71
C ALA A 12 -14.44 7.64 -12.69
N SER A 13 -15.02 7.83 -13.89
CA SER A 13 -16.31 8.49 -14.09
C SER A 13 -17.41 7.91 -13.18
N GLY A 14 -18.02 8.75 -12.35
CA GLY A 14 -19.14 8.37 -11.47
C GLY A 14 -18.76 7.97 -10.04
N SER A 15 -17.48 8.06 -9.64
CA SER A 15 -17.05 7.75 -8.28
C SER A 15 -17.62 8.74 -7.25
N SER A 16 -18.10 8.21 -6.12
CA SER A 16 -18.56 9.02 -4.99
C SER A 16 -17.40 9.40 -4.08
N PHE A 17 -17.41 10.64 -3.58
CA PHE A 17 -16.43 11.11 -2.60
C PHE A 17 -16.60 10.41 -1.25
N ASN A 18 -15.53 9.79 -0.78
CA ASN A 18 -15.42 9.13 0.51
C ASN A 18 -14.67 10.04 1.50
N THR A 19 -15.16 10.16 2.73
CA THR A 19 -14.53 11.03 3.75
C THR A 19 -13.39 10.29 4.45
N LEU A 20 -12.22 10.92 4.56
CA LEU A 20 -11.13 10.41 5.39
C LEU A 20 -11.50 10.52 6.87
N PRO A 21 -11.42 9.43 7.65
CA PRO A 21 -11.75 9.43 9.08
C PRO A 21 -10.61 9.99 9.94
N GLY A 22 -10.16 11.21 9.65
CA GLY A 22 -9.07 11.89 10.35
C GLY A 22 -9.52 12.93 11.37
N ASN A 23 -8.59 13.37 12.22
CA ASN A 23 -8.77 14.55 13.08
C ASN A 23 -7.83 15.72 12.70
N THR A 24 -6.83 15.48 11.85
CA THR A 24 -5.92 16.51 11.33
C THR A 24 -5.91 16.49 9.80
N ALA A 25 -5.82 17.69 9.23
CA ALA A 25 -5.62 17.89 7.80
C ALA A 25 -5.17 19.32 7.53
N ASP A 26 -4.17 19.46 6.66
CA ASP A 26 -3.58 20.73 6.25
C ASP A 26 -3.44 20.78 4.72
N LEU A 27 -3.73 21.96 4.15
CA LEU A 27 -3.53 22.27 2.73
C LEU A 27 -2.39 23.29 2.62
N ASN A 28 -1.34 22.94 1.90
CA ASN A 28 -0.25 23.85 1.56
C ASN A 28 -0.37 24.31 0.09
N ARG A 29 0.09 25.54 -0.17
CA ARG A 29 0.19 26.12 -1.52
C ARG A 29 1.39 27.03 -1.54
N GLU A 30 2.36 26.71 -2.38
CA GLU A 30 3.66 27.39 -2.41
C GLU A 30 4.03 27.72 -3.85
N GLY A 31 4.23 29.02 -4.12
CA GLY A 31 4.79 29.47 -5.39
C GLY A 31 6.31 29.47 -5.31
N ASN A 32 6.97 28.93 -6.33
CA ASN A 32 8.41 29.09 -6.50
C ASN A 32 8.77 30.58 -6.60
N GLN A 33 9.98 30.95 -6.19
CA GLN A 33 10.46 32.32 -6.30
C GLN A 33 11.48 32.40 -7.43
N ILE A 34 11.28 33.34 -8.36
CA ILE A 34 12.21 33.66 -9.43
C ILE A 34 12.85 34.99 -9.05
N ASP A 35 14.16 34.99 -8.82
CA ASP A 35 14.91 36.22 -8.56
C ASP A 35 14.91 37.08 -9.83
N ASP A 36 14.29 38.25 -9.75
CA ASP A 36 14.22 39.24 -10.82
C ASP A 36 14.97 40.53 -10.45
N THR A 37 15.92 40.45 -9.51
CA THR A 37 16.73 41.59 -9.08
C THR A 37 17.55 42.13 -10.25
N ILE A 38 17.15 43.31 -10.74
CA ILE A 38 17.83 44.03 -11.81
C ILE A 38 18.28 45.42 -11.34
N PHE A 39 19.26 45.98 -12.05
CA PHE A 39 19.75 47.36 -11.89
C PHE A 39 20.47 47.72 -10.57
N GLY A 40 21.25 46.81 -9.99
CA GLY A 40 22.19 47.15 -8.90
C GLY A 40 21.51 47.67 -7.63
N GLN A 41 20.26 47.25 -7.39
CA GLN A 41 19.52 47.55 -6.18
C GLN A 41 20.12 46.82 -4.97
N ILE A 42 19.95 47.40 -3.78
CA ILE A 42 20.39 46.79 -2.50
C ILE A 42 19.34 45.86 -1.90
N PHE A 43 18.15 45.79 -2.50
CA PHE A 43 17.05 44.91 -2.10
C PHE A 43 16.78 43.88 -3.19
N GLN A 44 16.58 42.63 -2.78
CA GLN A 44 16.19 41.54 -3.67
C GLN A 44 14.72 41.68 -4.07
N SER A 45 14.43 41.49 -5.36
CA SER A 45 13.08 41.39 -5.90
C SER A 45 12.84 39.97 -6.40
N ASN A 46 11.62 39.47 -6.21
CA ASN A 46 11.24 38.13 -6.64
C ASN A 46 9.90 38.17 -7.39
N GLN A 47 9.82 37.46 -8.51
CA GLN A 47 8.59 37.15 -9.22
C GLN A 47 8.07 35.76 -8.83
N PRO A 48 6.76 35.57 -8.63
CA PRO A 48 6.18 34.25 -8.42
C PRO A 48 6.35 33.34 -9.65
N GLY A 49 6.91 32.16 -9.43
CA GLY A 49 7.00 31.06 -10.40
C GLY A 49 5.82 30.10 -10.28
N LEU A 50 6.05 28.85 -10.68
CA LEU A 50 5.04 27.78 -10.66
C LEU A 50 4.58 27.46 -9.23
N ILE A 51 3.31 27.08 -9.11
CA ILE A 51 2.60 26.83 -7.86
C ILE A 51 2.55 25.33 -7.60
N ASN A 52 3.06 24.94 -6.44
CA ASN A 52 2.87 23.64 -5.82
C ASN A 52 1.71 23.70 -4.84
N TRP A 53 1.00 22.59 -4.69
CA TRP A 53 0.05 22.40 -3.60
C TRP A 53 0.02 20.95 -3.17
N GLY A 54 -0.43 20.70 -1.96
CA GLY A 54 -0.46 19.37 -1.38
C GLY A 54 -1.31 19.35 -0.12
N ILE A 55 -1.76 18.15 0.24
CA ILE A 55 -2.57 17.90 1.42
C ILE A 55 -1.86 16.87 2.28
N THR A 56 -1.71 17.16 3.56
CA THR A 56 -1.35 16.16 4.57
C THR A 56 -2.56 15.94 5.47
N ALA A 57 -2.86 14.68 5.77
CA ALA A 57 -3.99 14.32 6.63
C ALA A 57 -3.69 13.01 7.36
N ASN A 58 -4.42 12.75 8.44
CA ASN A 58 -4.43 11.43 9.04
C ASN A 58 -5.77 10.73 8.83
N ALA A 59 -5.80 9.43 9.11
CA ALA A 59 -7.03 8.64 9.15
C ALA A 59 -6.91 7.56 10.22
N LEU A 60 -7.90 7.51 11.11
CA LEU A 60 -7.93 6.57 12.21
C LEU A 60 -8.70 5.31 11.79
N TYR A 61 -8.12 4.15 12.08
CA TYR A 61 -8.87 2.90 12.04
C TYR A 61 -9.74 2.80 13.29
N LYS A 62 -10.94 3.41 13.23
CA LYS A 62 -11.85 3.50 14.37
C LYS A 62 -12.45 2.14 14.76
N GLY A 63 -12.54 1.89 16.07
CA GLY A 63 -13.27 0.75 16.63
C GLY A 63 -12.42 -0.43 17.06
N PHE A 64 -11.11 -0.38 16.82
CA PHE A 64 -10.16 -1.43 17.19
C PHE A 64 -8.99 -0.83 17.97
N ALA A 65 -8.66 -1.44 19.09
CA ALA A 65 -7.42 -1.14 19.80
C ALA A 65 -6.26 -1.82 19.05
N GLY A 66 -5.08 -1.21 19.03
CA GLY A 66 -3.95 -1.71 18.26
C GLY A 66 -3.45 -3.10 18.68
N TYR A 67 -3.73 -3.55 19.91
CA TYR A 67 -3.44 -4.93 20.33
C TYR A 67 -4.20 -6.00 19.55
N VAL A 68 -5.27 -5.64 18.82
CA VAL A 68 -6.03 -6.55 17.96
C VAL A 68 -5.31 -6.81 16.64
N ALA A 69 -4.42 -5.91 16.22
CA ALA A 69 -3.65 -6.08 15.00
C ALA A 69 -2.78 -7.34 15.06
N THR A 70 -2.70 -8.06 13.95
CA THR A 70 -1.84 -9.24 13.84
C THR A 70 -0.72 -9.01 12.84
N LEU A 71 0.49 -9.37 13.27
CA LEU A 71 1.69 -9.44 12.44
C LEU A 71 2.01 -10.91 12.24
N LYS A 72 1.99 -11.39 11.00
CA LYS A 72 2.28 -12.79 10.68
C LYS A 72 3.46 -12.88 9.70
N LYS A 73 4.22 -13.96 9.81
CA LYS A 73 5.35 -14.29 8.92
C LYS A 73 5.09 -15.67 8.30
N GLN A 74 5.61 -15.88 7.09
CA GLN A 74 5.62 -17.20 6.44
C GLN A 74 6.29 -18.28 7.31
N GLY A 75 5.69 -19.45 7.32
CA GLY A 75 6.24 -20.70 7.84
C GLY A 75 6.86 -21.56 6.74
N THR A 76 6.91 -22.87 6.97
CA THR A 76 7.48 -23.84 6.04
C THR A 76 6.49 -24.21 4.93
N SER A 77 6.95 -24.20 3.69
CA SER A 77 6.19 -24.61 2.51
C SER A 77 5.55 -25.97 2.69
N THR A 78 4.25 -26.05 2.41
CA THR A 78 3.41 -27.25 2.55
C THR A 78 2.69 -27.51 1.24
N SER A 79 2.78 -28.72 0.71
CA SER A 79 2.15 -29.09 -0.57
C SER A 79 0.64 -29.27 -0.45
N PHE A 80 -0.09 -28.92 -1.51
CA PHE A 80 -1.51 -29.21 -1.68
C PHE A 80 -1.80 -29.74 -3.09
N THR A 81 -2.96 -30.38 -3.26
CA THR A 81 -3.39 -30.98 -4.53
C THR A 81 -4.90 -30.87 -4.64
N GLY A 82 -5.40 -30.43 -5.80
CA GLY A 82 -6.81 -30.32 -6.12
C GLY A 82 -7.55 -29.27 -5.31
N GLU A 83 -6.89 -28.19 -4.88
CA GLU A 83 -7.55 -27.16 -4.09
C GLU A 83 -8.49 -26.35 -4.98
N ALA A 84 -9.74 -26.22 -4.54
CA ALA A 84 -10.78 -25.53 -5.31
C ALA A 84 -10.54 -24.02 -5.40
N MET A 85 -10.79 -23.44 -6.57
CA MET A 85 -10.75 -22.01 -6.80
C MET A 85 -12.16 -21.45 -7.05
N THR A 86 -12.41 -20.25 -6.54
CA THR A 86 -13.65 -19.51 -6.73
C THR A 86 -13.42 -18.38 -7.74
N ASN A 87 -14.34 -18.20 -8.69
CA ASN A 87 -14.32 -17.07 -9.59
C ASN A 87 -14.57 -15.75 -8.83
N VAL A 88 -13.66 -14.79 -8.97
CA VAL A 88 -13.79 -13.45 -8.36
C VAL A 88 -14.49 -12.50 -9.32
N SER A 89 -14.00 -12.44 -10.56
CA SER A 89 -14.59 -11.64 -11.64
C SER A 89 -13.93 -11.98 -12.98
N GLY A 90 -14.71 -12.17 -14.03
CA GLY A 90 -14.19 -12.46 -15.37
C GLY A 90 -13.34 -13.74 -15.35
N ASN A 91 -12.07 -13.63 -15.71
CA ASN A 91 -11.12 -14.76 -15.71
C ASN A 91 -10.21 -14.79 -14.47
N LEU A 92 -10.51 -13.99 -13.44
CA LEU A 92 -9.77 -13.97 -12.18
C LEU A 92 -10.36 -14.98 -11.20
N TYR A 93 -9.54 -15.94 -10.78
CA TYR A 93 -9.88 -16.97 -9.80
C TYR A 93 -9.03 -16.82 -8.54
N LYS A 94 -9.59 -17.19 -7.40
CA LYS A 94 -8.92 -17.15 -6.09
C LYS A 94 -9.07 -18.48 -5.39
N MET A 95 -8.05 -18.92 -4.66
CA MET A 95 -8.15 -20.08 -3.78
C MET A 95 -9.30 -19.93 -2.77
N THR A 96 -10.15 -20.96 -2.70
CA THR A 96 -11.33 -20.95 -1.82
C THR A 96 -10.96 -21.03 -0.34
N ASP A 97 -9.91 -21.81 -0.02
CA ASP A 97 -9.37 -21.89 1.33
C ASP A 97 -8.44 -20.70 1.61
N ALA A 98 -8.95 -19.72 2.37
CA ALA A 98 -8.20 -18.53 2.76
C ALA A 98 -6.94 -18.84 3.59
N THR A 99 -6.84 -20.02 4.21
CA THR A 99 -5.63 -20.41 4.99
C THR A 99 -4.46 -20.84 4.11
N LYS A 100 -4.72 -21.11 2.83
CA LYS A 100 -3.75 -21.56 1.83
C LYS A 100 -3.47 -20.51 0.74
N ASN A 101 -3.99 -19.29 0.90
CA ASN A 101 -3.92 -18.21 -0.09
C ASN A 101 -2.55 -17.50 -0.18
N LEU A 102 -1.52 -18.00 0.48
CA LEU A 102 -0.13 -17.55 0.29
C LEU A 102 0.63 -18.68 -0.38
N TRP A 103 0.90 -18.57 -1.67
CA TRP A 103 1.56 -19.63 -2.44
C TRP A 103 3.07 -19.50 -2.39
N ASP A 104 3.76 -20.64 -2.40
CA ASP A 104 5.22 -20.69 -2.47
C ASP A 104 5.69 -20.53 -3.92
N ARG A 105 6.30 -19.38 -4.24
CA ARG A 105 6.85 -19.09 -5.56
C ARG A 105 8.00 -20.03 -5.96
N GLY A 106 8.64 -20.71 -4.99
CA GLY A 106 9.66 -21.72 -5.25
C GLY A 106 9.11 -23.02 -5.85
N VAL A 107 7.78 -23.21 -5.86
CA VAL A 107 7.11 -24.42 -6.33
C VAL A 107 6.19 -24.08 -7.50
N ALA A 108 6.28 -24.85 -8.59
CA ALA A 108 5.41 -24.65 -9.75
C ALA A 108 3.95 -24.97 -9.43
N LEU A 109 3.04 -24.12 -9.89
CA LEU A 109 1.60 -24.31 -9.78
C LEU A 109 1.07 -25.01 -11.04
N VAL A 110 0.14 -25.94 -10.87
CA VAL A 110 -0.56 -26.62 -11.97
C VAL A 110 -2.05 -26.39 -11.81
N PHE A 111 -2.67 -25.76 -12.79
CA PHE A 111 -4.10 -25.47 -12.80
C PHE A 111 -4.84 -26.47 -13.67
N HIS A 112 -6.06 -26.83 -13.28
CA HIS A 112 -6.92 -27.77 -13.99
C HIS A 112 -8.30 -27.16 -14.22
N ASP A 113 -8.85 -27.40 -15.41
CA ASP A 113 -10.22 -27.07 -15.79
C ASP A 113 -11.07 -28.34 -15.63
N GLY A 114 -11.62 -28.55 -14.42
CA GLY A 114 -12.34 -29.74 -14.00
C GLY A 114 -12.03 -30.20 -12.56
N ASP A 115 -12.87 -31.07 -12.01
CA ASP A 115 -12.69 -31.64 -10.67
C ASP A 115 -11.49 -32.61 -10.65
N SER A 116 -10.44 -32.25 -9.90
CA SER A 116 -9.36 -33.14 -9.47
C SER A 116 -8.58 -33.84 -10.59
N GLY A 117 -7.94 -33.05 -11.45
CA GLY A 117 -6.92 -33.54 -12.38
C GLY A 117 -7.45 -33.84 -13.78
N GLU A 118 -6.95 -33.04 -14.72
CA GLU A 118 -7.22 -33.01 -16.16
C GLU A 118 -8.61 -32.48 -16.61
N PRO A 119 -8.65 -31.68 -17.70
CA PRO A 119 -7.51 -31.16 -18.46
C PRO A 119 -6.66 -30.13 -17.71
N VAL A 120 -5.34 -30.31 -17.75
CA VAL A 120 -4.37 -29.31 -17.28
C VAL A 120 -4.48 -28.06 -18.15
N ILE A 121 -4.66 -26.91 -17.52
CA ILE A 121 -4.65 -25.62 -18.19
C ILE A 121 -3.21 -25.33 -18.61
N PRO A 122 -2.94 -25.13 -19.92
CA PRO A 122 -1.58 -24.84 -20.38
C PRO A 122 -1.02 -23.57 -19.75
N ALA A 123 0.26 -23.58 -19.37
CA ALA A 123 0.92 -22.42 -18.76
C ALA A 123 0.83 -21.14 -19.61
N GLY A 124 0.76 -21.28 -20.94
CA GLY A 124 0.58 -20.15 -21.85
C GLY A 124 -0.80 -19.49 -21.81
N ASN A 125 -1.78 -20.10 -21.14
CA ASN A 125 -3.11 -19.53 -20.90
C ASN A 125 -3.19 -18.78 -19.56
N VAL A 126 -2.13 -18.85 -18.74
CA VAL A 126 -2.03 -18.09 -17.50
C VAL A 126 -1.53 -16.68 -17.82
N LYS A 127 -2.36 -15.67 -17.54
CA LYS A 127 -2.02 -14.27 -17.76
C LYS A 127 -1.23 -13.73 -16.58
N THR A 128 -1.77 -13.87 -15.36
CA THR A 128 -1.08 -13.48 -14.13
C THR A 128 -1.32 -14.47 -13.00
N ILE A 129 -0.37 -14.56 -12.07
CA ILE A 129 -0.43 -15.27 -10.80
C ILE A 129 -0.06 -14.26 -9.71
N ASN A 130 -0.84 -14.25 -8.64
CA ASN A 130 -0.54 -13.50 -7.45
C ASN A 130 -0.29 -14.47 -6.30
N HIS A 131 0.98 -14.78 -6.03
CA HIS A 131 1.33 -15.71 -4.95
C HIS A 131 0.97 -15.14 -3.57
N LEU A 132 0.93 -13.81 -3.42
CA LEU A 132 0.60 -13.16 -2.14
C LEU A 132 -0.88 -13.30 -1.78
N LEU A 133 -1.79 -13.45 -2.75
CA LEU A 133 -3.24 -13.58 -2.52
C LEU A 133 -3.84 -14.92 -2.96
N GLY A 134 -3.05 -15.80 -3.56
CA GLY A 134 -3.50 -17.09 -4.07
C GLY A 134 -4.50 -16.91 -5.21
N GLN A 135 -4.19 -16.00 -6.13
CA GLN A 135 -5.04 -15.67 -7.27
C GLN A 135 -4.35 -15.99 -8.59
N VAL A 136 -5.15 -16.27 -9.61
CA VAL A 136 -4.70 -16.46 -10.98
C VAL A 136 -5.68 -15.80 -11.93
N GLU A 137 -5.16 -15.09 -12.93
CA GLU A 137 -5.95 -14.58 -14.06
C GLU A 137 -5.59 -15.39 -15.31
N PHE A 138 -6.59 -15.91 -16.01
CA PHE A 138 -6.40 -16.61 -17.28
C PHE A 138 -6.64 -15.69 -18.48
N LEU A 139 -6.00 -15.98 -19.62
CA LEU A 139 -6.17 -15.22 -20.87
C LEU A 139 -7.56 -15.43 -21.48
N ALA A 140 -8.11 -16.63 -21.31
CA ALA A 140 -9.45 -17.01 -21.75
C ALA A 140 -10.33 -17.42 -20.55
N SER A 141 -11.63 -17.52 -20.79
CA SER A 141 -12.56 -18.06 -19.82
C SER A 141 -12.47 -19.59 -19.83
N GLU A 142 -12.22 -20.16 -18.67
CA GLU A 142 -12.14 -21.60 -18.44
C GLU A 142 -13.51 -22.16 -18.00
N SER A 143 -13.75 -23.47 -18.13
CA SER A 143 -14.92 -24.09 -17.53
C SER A 143 -14.75 -24.28 -16.02
N GLU A 144 -15.83 -24.09 -15.26
CA GLU A 144 -15.83 -24.41 -13.82
C GLU A 144 -16.15 -25.89 -13.61
N PRO A 145 -15.57 -26.57 -12.59
CA PRO A 145 -14.75 -26.02 -11.51
C PRO A 145 -13.24 -25.94 -11.84
N ILE A 146 -12.56 -24.92 -11.31
CA ILE A 146 -11.09 -24.79 -11.42
C ILE A 146 -10.43 -25.31 -10.15
N THR A 147 -9.38 -26.12 -10.31
CA THR A 147 -8.56 -26.62 -9.20
C THR A 147 -7.08 -26.33 -9.43
N VAL A 148 -6.30 -26.29 -8.34
CA VAL A 148 -4.86 -26.02 -8.38
C VAL A 148 -4.07 -26.99 -7.50
N ASP A 149 -2.93 -27.43 -8.03
CA ASP A 149 -1.88 -28.16 -7.32
C ASP A 149 -0.68 -27.24 -7.10
N GLY A 150 0.00 -27.40 -5.96
CA GLY A 150 1.11 -26.51 -5.62
C GLY A 150 1.61 -26.65 -4.20
N SER A 151 2.15 -25.55 -3.67
CA SER A 151 2.51 -25.43 -2.25
C SER A 151 2.14 -24.06 -1.71
N TYR A 152 1.77 -24.01 -0.44
CA TYR A 152 1.44 -22.79 0.28
C TYR A 152 2.39 -22.58 1.46
N LEU A 153 2.52 -21.33 1.88
CA LEU A 153 3.29 -20.92 3.04
C LEU A 153 2.30 -20.62 4.19
N PRO A 154 2.18 -21.48 5.20
CA PRO A 154 1.31 -21.21 6.34
C PRO A 154 1.81 -19.98 7.09
N LEU A 155 0.89 -19.10 7.51
CA LEU A 155 1.22 -17.90 8.27
C LEU A 155 1.21 -18.17 9.78
N ALA A 156 2.23 -17.68 10.49
CA ALA A 156 2.32 -17.76 11.94
C ALA A 156 2.66 -16.39 12.54
N ALA A 157 2.31 -16.16 13.82
CA ALA A 157 2.59 -14.89 14.50
C ALA A 157 4.08 -14.53 14.43
N PHE A 158 4.38 -13.26 14.12
CA PHE A 158 5.75 -12.80 13.91
C PHE A 158 6.34 -12.14 15.14
N GLY A 159 7.21 -12.87 15.85
CA GLY A 159 7.95 -12.35 17.00
C GLY A 159 7.05 -11.82 18.12
N LYS A 160 7.61 -11.00 19.01
CA LYS A 160 6.90 -10.28 20.09
C LYS A 160 7.06 -8.76 19.95
N ALA A 161 6.60 -8.22 18.84
CA ALA A 161 6.51 -6.78 18.64
C ALA A 161 5.39 -6.17 19.50
N ASN A 162 5.62 -4.98 20.06
CA ASN A 162 4.61 -4.16 20.74
C ASN A 162 4.16 -2.95 19.89
N SER A 163 4.90 -2.62 18.84
CA SER A 163 4.54 -1.62 17.84
C SER A 163 5.06 -2.00 16.46
N PHE A 164 4.44 -1.41 15.44
CA PHE A 164 4.89 -1.49 14.07
C PHE A 164 4.66 -0.17 13.35
N ASN A 165 5.49 0.09 12.34
CA ASN A 165 5.31 1.19 11.40
C ASN A 165 5.55 0.68 9.98
N LEU A 166 4.50 0.67 9.16
CA LEU A 166 4.55 0.36 7.74
C LEU A 166 4.56 1.68 6.96
N THR A 167 5.67 2.00 6.31
CA THR A 167 5.79 3.20 5.48
C THR A 167 5.68 2.83 4.02
N GLN A 168 4.80 3.52 3.28
CA GLN A 168 4.53 3.29 1.86
C GLN A 168 4.65 4.62 1.14
N THR A 169 5.73 4.83 0.38
CA THR A 169 6.01 6.10 -0.30
C THR A 169 6.03 5.93 -1.81
N ALA A 170 5.76 7.01 -2.53
CA ALA A 170 5.91 7.10 -3.97
C ALA A 170 6.75 8.32 -4.34
N ASP A 171 7.80 8.11 -5.14
CA ASP A 171 8.56 9.20 -5.72
C ASP A 171 7.72 9.92 -6.76
N THR A 172 7.78 11.25 -6.80
CA THR A 172 7.11 12.05 -7.83
C THR A 172 8.12 12.82 -8.66
N ILE A 173 7.90 12.84 -9.97
CA ILE A 173 8.64 13.68 -10.90
C ILE A 173 7.75 14.82 -11.39
N ASP A 174 8.31 16.02 -11.46
CA ASP A 174 7.68 17.15 -12.13
C ASP A 174 7.77 16.96 -13.64
N LYS A 175 6.61 16.86 -14.31
CA LYS A 175 6.50 16.73 -15.77
C LYS A 175 5.92 17.97 -16.43
N THR A 176 5.89 19.09 -15.72
CA THR A 176 5.24 20.33 -16.18
C THR A 176 5.88 20.84 -17.48
N ALA A 177 5.11 20.84 -18.58
CA ALA A 177 5.50 21.52 -19.80
C ALA A 177 5.03 22.98 -19.79
N PHE A 178 5.64 23.83 -20.64
CA PHE A 178 5.21 25.23 -20.78
C PHE A 178 3.74 25.37 -21.16
N GLU A 179 3.25 24.51 -22.06
CA GLU A 179 1.85 24.49 -22.48
C GLU A 179 0.90 24.12 -21.34
N ASP A 180 1.29 23.14 -20.53
CA ASP A 180 0.53 22.72 -19.35
C ASP A 180 0.46 23.84 -18.31
N ALA A 181 1.61 24.43 -17.97
CA ALA A 181 1.69 25.54 -17.02
C ALA A 181 0.84 26.73 -17.47
N GLN A 182 0.83 27.05 -18.77
CA GLN A 182 -0.01 28.12 -19.30
C GLN A 182 -1.50 27.77 -19.23
N ALA A 183 -1.87 26.54 -19.59
CA ALA A 183 -3.25 26.07 -19.59
C ALA A 183 -3.84 25.95 -18.16
N ASN A 184 -3.03 25.52 -17.19
CA ASN A 184 -3.47 25.23 -15.84
C ASN A 184 -3.29 26.40 -14.85
N SER A 185 -2.94 27.60 -15.34
CA SER A 185 -2.73 28.82 -14.51
C SER A 185 -1.48 28.77 -13.62
N GLY A 186 -0.42 28.13 -14.09
CA GLY A 186 0.90 28.13 -13.45
C GLY A 186 1.07 27.08 -12.35
N PHE A 187 0.32 25.99 -12.39
CA PHE A 187 0.43 24.89 -11.43
C PHE A 187 1.36 23.79 -11.97
N ASN A 188 2.10 23.13 -11.07
CA ASN A 188 2.91 21.99 -11.48
C ASN A 188 2.05 20.74 -11.71
N ILE A 189 2.47 19.90 -12.66
CA ILE A 189 1.91 18.58 -12.96
C ILE A 189 2.96 17.55 -12.56
N PHE A 190 2.54 16.61 -11.71
CA PHE A 190 3.40 15.55 -11.19
C PHE A 190 2.95 14.19 -11.68
N GLU A 191 3.90 13.26 -11.77
CA GLU A 191 3.65 11.85 -12.03
C GLU A 191 4.36 10.99 -11.00
N GLN A 192 3.69 9.92 -10.54
CA GLN A 192 4.29 8.96 -9.61
C GLN A 192 5.24 8.03 -10.36
N THR A 193 6.33 7.68 -9.70
CA THR A 193 7.36 6.78 -10.20
C THR A 193 7.63 5.69 -9.17
N LEU A 194 8.85 5.52 -8.67
CA LEU A 194 9.21 4.39 -7.84
C LEU A 194 8.39 4.33 -6.54
N LEU A 195 7.79 3.17 -6.27
CA LEU A 195 7.12 2.86 -5.01
C LEU A 195 8.11 2.21 -4.05
N THR A 196 8.08 2.62 -2.79
CA THR A 196 8.92 2.06 -1.72
C THR A 196 8.05 1.63 -0.55
N VAL A 197 8.33 0.45 0.01
CA VAL A 197 7.68 -0.04 1.23
C VAL A 197 8.73 -0.47 2.24
N ASN A 198 8.59 0.04 3.46
CA ASN A 198 9.43 -0.31 4.60
C ASN A 198 8.54 -0.70 5.78
N LEU A 199 9.00 -1.68 6.55
CA LEU A 199 8.33 -2.12 7.77
C LEU A 199 9.32 -2.10 8.92
N GLU A 200 8.98 -1.39 9.98
CA GLU A 200 9.69 -1.43 11.26
C GLU A 200 8.84 -2.15 12.30
N LEU A 201 9.45 -3.08 13.02
CA LEU A 201 8.86 -3.73 14.19
C LEU A 201 9.71 -3.42 15.41
N SER A 202 9.08 -2.98 16.49
CA SER A 202 9.76 -2.77 17.77
C SER A 202 9.07 -3.57 18.87
N GLY A 203 9.85 -4.02 19.85
CA GLY A 203 9.35 -4.81 20.97
C GLY A 203 10.41 -5.12 22.01
N PHE A 204 10.02 -5.86 23.04
CA PHE A 204 11.00 -6.38 24.00
C PHE A 204 11.86 -7.44 23.35
N TYR A 205 13.15 -7.41 23.66
CA TYR A 205 14.07 -8.46 23.25
C TYR A 205 13.58 -9.82 23.77
N GLN A 206 13.51 -10.79 22.87
CA GLN A 206 13.35 -12.20 23.21
C GLN A 206 14.20 -13.05 22.30
N VAL A 207 14.84 -14.08 22.86
CA VAL A 207 15.62 -15.06 22.07
C VAL A 207 14.76 -15.70 20.97
N SER A 208 13.46 -15.88 21.22
CA SER A 208 12.51 -16.41 20.24
C SER A 208 12.17 -15.47 19.08
N ASN A 209 12.51 -14.19 19.15
CA ASN A 209 12.33 -13.26 18.03
C ASN A 209 13.24 -13.66 16.85
N ALA A 210 14.46 -14.10 17.16
CA ALA A 210 15.47 -14.54 16.19
C ALA A 210 15.79 -13.48 15.10
N PHE A 211 15.64 -12.19 15.39
CA PHE A 211 15.83 -11.10 14.42
C PHE A 211 17.25 -11.01 13.88
N GLN A 212 18.26 -11.19 14.74
CA GLN A 212 19.65 -11.30 14.32
C GLN A 212 19.86 -12.40 13.27
N GLN A 213 19.22 -13.57 13.44
CA GLN A 213 19.34 -14.67 12.47
C GLN A 213 18.72 -14.31 11.13
N LEU A 214 17.58 -13.60 11.13
CA LEU A 214 16.96 -13.11 9.89
C LEU A 214 17.87 -12.14 9.13
N LEU A 215 18.58 -11.27 9.86
CA LEU A 215 19.55 -10.36 9.28
C LEU A 215 20.77 -11.11 8.69
N ILE A 216 21.24 -12.16 9.36
CA ILE A 216 22.35 -13.00 8.89
C ILE A 216 21.96 -13.79 7.65
N ASP A 217 20.77 -14.41 7.65
CA ASP A 217 20.30 -15.27 6.56
C ASP A 217 20.07 -14.47 5.28
N ARG A 218 19.68 -13.20 5.40
CA ARG A 218 19.31 -12.31 4.27
C ARG A 218 18.25 -12.92 3.36
N ALA A 219 17.50 -13.88 3.90
CA ALA A 219 16.47 -14.60 3.19
C ALA A 219 15.27 -13.67 2.96
N GLU A 220 14.64 -13.83 1.80
CA GLU A 220 13.32 -13.25 1.57
C GLU A 220 12.29 -13.94 2.48
N ILE A 221 11.43 -13.14 3.09
CA ILE A 221 10.30 -13.61 3.88
C ILE A 221 9.05 -12.84 3.50
N VAL A 222 7.89 -13.50 3.51
CA VAL A 222 6.59 -12.84 3.41
C VAL A 222 6.13 -12.44 4.81
N ILE A 223 5.73 -11.18 4.94
CA ILE A 223 5.12 -10.64 6.14
C ILE A 223 3.69 -10.19 5.80
N GLU A 224 2.73 -10.56 6.64
CA GLU A 224 1.36 -10.07 6.61
C GLU A 224 1.12 -9.12 7.78
N ILE A 225 0.49 -7.98 7.49
CA ILE A 225 -0.01 -7.05 8.50
C ILE A 225 -1.52 -6.95 8.34
N ASN A 226 -2.23 -7.26 9.41
CA ASN A 226 -3.68 -7.13 9.48
C ASN A 226 -4.01 -6.17 10.64
N PRO A 227 -4.36 -4.90 10.36
CA PRO A 227 -4.61 -3.89 11.38
C PRO A 227 -5.85 -4.14 12.24
N ASP A 228 -6.85 -4.89 11.77
CA ASP A 228 -8.11 -5.10 12.53
C ASP A 228 -8.24 -6.50 13.14
N GLY A 229 -7.31 -7.40 12.83
CA GLY A 229 -7.29 -8.78 13.33
C GLY A 229 -8.39 -9.68 12.76
N ASN A 230 -9.22 -9.21 11.83
CA ASN A 230 -10.38 -9.92 11.28
C ASN A 230 -10.13 -10.56 9.90
N ASP A 231 -8.94 -10.35 9.33
CA ASP A 231 -8.47 -10.91 8.05
C ASP A 231 -9.27 -10.41 6.83
N LEU A 232 -10.06 -9.33 7.01
CA LEU A 232 -10.81 -8.66 5.94
C LEU A 232 -10.04 -7.51 5.30
N SER A 233 -9.04 -6.96 5.97
CA SER A 233 -8.13 -5.99 5.37
C SER A 233 -6.72 -6.22 5.86
N PHE A 234 -5.85 -6.61 4.95
CA PHE A 234 -4.46 -6.93 5.26
C PHE A 234 -3.57 -6.58 4.08
N CYS A 235 -2.28 -6.35 4.36
CA CYS A 235 -1.26 -6.28 3.33
C CYS A 235 -0.26 -7.41 3.48
N ARG A 236 0.32 -7.82 2.35
CA ARG A 236 1.42 -8.76 2.28
C ARG A 236 2.49 -8.22 1.36
N GLY A 237 3.75 -8.55 1.65
CA GLY A 237 4.85 -8.27 0.76
C GLY A 237 6.03 -9.20 0.98
N PHE A 238 6.92 -9.25 0.00
CA PHE A 238 8.20 -9.92 0.10
C PHE A 238 9.21 -8.97 0.72
N PHE A 239 9.79 -9.34 1.87
CA PHE A 239 10.65 -8.47 2.66
C PHE A 239 12.01 -9.12 2.93
N LYS A 240 13.02 -8.27 3.14
CA LYS A 240 14.33 -8.67 3.68
C LYS A 240 14.68 -7.79 4.88
N ALA A 241 15.23 -8.41 5.91
CA ALA A 241 15.76 -7.68 7.06
C ALA A 241 17.01 -6.89 6.65
N VAL A 242 17.10 -5.62 7.07
CA VAL A 242 18.22 -4.74 6.73
C VAL A 242 18.95 -4.24 7.97
N THR A 243 18.20 -3.96 9.04
CA THR A 243 18.79 -3.52 10.31
C THR A 243 18.14 -4.26 11.46
N ASP A 244 18.97 -4.59 12.44
CA ASP A 244 18.59 -5.08 13.75
C ASP A 244 19.30 -4.17 14.76
N ASN A 245 18.52 -3.49 15.60
CA ASN A 245 19.03 -2.56 16.59
C ASN A 245 18.51 -2.96 17.98
N GLN A 246 19.41 -3.00 18.95
CA GLN A 246 19.07 -3.32 20.32
C GLN A 246 19.54 -2.19 21.24
N THR A 247 18.66 -1.77 22.16
CA THR A 247 18.93 -0.69 23.09
C THR A 247 18.35 -0.97 24.47
N GLY A 248 19.09 -0.59 25.51
CA GLY A 248 18.73 -0.81 26.89
C GLY A 248 19.77 -0.24 27.85
N ASP A 249 19.34 0.06 29.07
CA ASP A 249 20.25 0.41 30.17
C ASP A 249 20.91 -0.85 30.73
N VAL A 250 22.12 -0.70 31.27
CA VAL A 250 22.76 -1.77 32.05
C VAL A 250 21.87 -2.11 33.25
N ALA A 251 21.49 -3.39 33.36
CA ALA A 251 20.51 -3.92 34.33
C ALA A 251 19.05 -3.49 34.10
N GLY A 252 18.72 -2.94 32.93
CA GLY A 252 17.35 -2.67 32.46
C GLY A 252 16.80 -3.77 31.56
N SER A 253 15.62 -3.51 30.98
CA SER A 253 15.06 -4.32 29.89
C SER A 253 15.61 -3.85 28.55
N GLU A 254 15.80 -4.80 27.64
CA GLU A 254 16.28 -4.55 26.30
C GLU A 254 15.10 -4.44 25.32
N THR A 255 15.15 -3.41 24.48
CA THR A 255 14.25 -3.23 23.35
C THR A 255 14.98 -3.60 22.07
N GLU A 256 14.31 -4.34 21.20
CA GLU A 256 14.83 -4.81 19.92
C GLU A 256 13.94 -4.23 18.81
N THR A 257 14.56 -3.62 17.81
CA THR A 257 13.90 -3.04 16.64
C THR A 257 14.52 -3.63 15.38
N ILE A 258 13.68 -4.25 14.55
CA ILE A 258 14.08 -4.79 13.25
C ILE A 258 13.39 -4.02 12.14
N THR A 259 14.14 -3.68 11.09
CA THR A 259 13.62 -3.01 9.90
C THR A 259 13.74 -3.93 8.70
N PHE A 260 12.64 -4.00 7.96
CA PHE A 260 12.51 -4.72 6.71
C PHE A 260 12.30 -3.73 5.56
N VAL A 261 12.90 -4.05 4.43
CA VAL A 261 12.64 -3.35 3.17
C VAL A 261 12.00 -4.31 2.19
N LEU A 262 11.15 -3.80 1.31
CA LEU A 262 10.55 -4.57 0.24
C LEU A 262 11.65 -5.15 -0.66
N ASN A 263 11.60 -6.46 -0.89
CA ASN A 263 12.37 -7.12 -1.92
C ASN A 263 11.49 -7.28 -3.16
N VAL A 264 12.04 -6.96 -4.33
CA VAL A 264 11.40 -7.30 -5.61
C VAL A 264 12.08 -8.56 -6.13
N PRO A 265 11.43 -9.73 -6.01
CA PRO A 265 11.89 -10.97 -6.61
C PRO A 265 12.29 -10.84 -8.09
N GLU A 266 13.32 -11.59 -8.49
CA GLU A 266 13.64 -11.76 -9.90
C GLU A 266 12.46 -12.41 -10.64
N GLY A 267 12.13 -11.92 -11.83
CA GLY A 267 10.98 -12.39 -12.60
C GLY A 267 9.66 -11.66 -12.29
N LEU A 268 9.66 -10.63 -11.44
CA LEU A 268 8.64 -9.59 -11.37
C LEU A 268 9.03 -8.45 -12.31
N GLY A 269 8.51 -8.43 -13.53
CA GLY A 269 8.78 -7.39 -14.53
C GLY A 269 7.62 -7.17 -15.49
N LEU A 270 7.72 -6.11 -16.31
CA LEU A 270 6.76 -5.83 -17.38
C LEU A 270 6.65 -7.04 -18.31
N GLY A 271 5.48 -7.68 -18.34
CA GLY A 271 5.20 -8.88 -19.15
C GLY A 271 5.45 -10.22 -18.45
N THR A 272 5.69 -10.23 -17.14
CA THR A 272 5.78 -11.46 -16.34
C THR A 272 4.42 -11.84 -15.76
N VAL A 273 4.25 -13.13 -15.46
CA VAL A 273 3.02 -13.67 -14.88
C VAL A 273 2.82 -13.16 -13.45
N GLU A 274 3.87 -12.73 -12.74
CA GLU A 274 3.73 -12.36 -11.33
C GLU A 274 3.14 -10.95 -11.13
N ALA A 275 2.09 -10.82 -10.30
CA ALA A 275 1.27 -9.61 -10.22
C ALA A 275 1.92 -8.41 -9.47
N ALA A 276 2.49 -8.61 -8.27
CA ALA A 276 3.09 -7.52 -7.48
C ALA A 276 3.99 -8.02 -6.33
N PRO A 277 5.06 -7.27 -5.95
CA PRO A 277 5.90 -7.59 -4.79
C PRO A 277 5.25 -7.27 -3.43
N PHE A 278 4.24 -6.39 -3.44
CA PHE A 278 3.47 -5.96 -2.27
C PHE A 278 2.03 -5.71 -2.69
N ILE A 279 1.06 -6.07 -1.85
CA ILE A 279 -0.35 -5.87 -2.16
C ILE A 279 -1.19 -5.69 -0.89
N TRP A 280 -2.25 -4.91 -1.03
CA TRP A 280 -3.33 -4.76 -0.07
C TRP A 280 -4.53 -5.55 -0.57
N ASN A 281 -5.14 -6.32 0.31
CA ASN A 281 -6.38 -7.01 0.02
C ASN A 281 -7.47 -6.51 0.96
N HIS A 282 -8.60 -6.15 0.38
CA HIS A 282 -9.79 -5.69 1.09
C HIS A 282 -10.97 -6.57 0.69
N GLU A 283 -11.43 -7.41 1.62
CA GLU A 283 -12.60 -8.25 1.44
C GLU A 283 -13.89 -7.45 1.65
N VAL A 284 -14.98 -7.98 1.08
CA VAL A 284 -16.33 -7.45 1.35
C VAL A 284 -16.62 -7.50 2.85
N GLY A 285 -17.04 -6.37 3.41
CA GLY A 285 -17.32 -6.25 4.84
C GLY A 285 -16.13 -5.76 5.68
N SER A 286 -14.99 -5.43 5.04
CA SER A 286 -13.92 -4.71 5.73
C SER A 286 -14.43 -3.46 6.44
N THR A 287 -13.93 -3.24 7.65
CA THR A 287 -14.21 -2.04 8.45
C THR A 287 -13.28 -0.87 8.14
N LEU A 288 -12.29 -1.05 7.27
CA LEU A 288 -11.39 0.00 6.84
C LEU A 288 -12.18 0.99 5.97
N SER A 289 -12.06 2.28 6.23
CA SER A 289 -12.83 3.28 5.48
C SER A 289 -12.55 3.18 3.98
N GLN A 290 -13.60 3.29 3.15
CA GLN A 290 -13.46 3.26 1.69
C GLN A 290 -12.46 4.30 1.18
N ALA A 291 -12.39 5.48 1.80
CA ALA A 291 -11.41 6.51 1.47
C ALA A 291 -9.95 6.01 1.55
N ILE A 292 -9.61 5.20 2.56
CA ILE A 292 -8.27 4.64 2.71
C ILE A 292 -8.04 3.48 1.74
N GLN A 293 -9.05 2.63 1.52
CA GLN A 293 -8.97 1.58 0.50
C GLN A 293 -8.72 2.17 -0.91
N ASP A 294 -9.41 3.27 -1.24
CA ASP A 294 -9.22 4.01 -2.49
C ASP A 294 -7.80 4.57 -2.58
N LEU A 295 -7.29 5.21 -1.51
CA LEU A 295 -5.93 5.76 -1.49
C LEU A 295 -4.84 4.69 -1.62
N LEU A 296 -5.00 3.54 -0.94
CA LEU A 296 -4.09 2.40 -1.06
C LEU A 296 -4.10 1.82 -2.47
N THR A 297 -5.29 1.71 -3.09
CA THR A 297 -5.46 1.24 -4.47
C THR A 297 -4.79 2.20 -5.45
N VAL A 298 -5.02 3.51 -5.29
CA VAL A 298 -4.41 4.55 -6.12
C VAL A 298 -2.89 4.53 -5.99
N TRP A 299 -2.36 4.41 -4.76
CA TRP A 299 -0.92 4.30 -4.52
C TRP A 299 -0.32 3.07 -5.20
N GLN A 300 -0.96 1.90 -5.14
CA GLN A 300 -0.49 0.68 -5.80
C GLN A 300 -0.55 0.73 -7.33
N THR A 301 -1.59 1.37 -7.87
CA THR A 301 -1.80 1.51 -9.32
C THR A 301 -1.09 2.72 -9.91
N GLN A 302 -0.44 3.54 -9.08
CA GLN A 302 0.21 4.79 -9.44
C GLN A 302 -0.73 5.76 -10.18
N ALA A 303 -2.02 5.71 -9.84
CA ALA A 303 -3.05 6.53 -10.46
C ALA A 303 -3.16 7.90 -9.76
N GLU A 304 -3.92 8.81 -10.36
CA GLU A 304 -4.32 10.06 -9.72
C GLU A 304 -5.62 9.86 -8.91
N VAL A 305 -5.73 10.52 -7.76
CA VAL A 305 -6.95 10.59 -6.95
C VAL A 305 -7.53 12.00 -7.02
N GLN A 306 -8.86 12.11 -7.06
CA GLN A 306 -9.53 13.40 -6.88
C GLN A 306 -9.72 13.66 -5.39
N VAL A 307 -9.32 14.85 -4.91
CA VAL A 307 -9.36 15.21 -3.50
C VAL A 307 -10.12 16.52 -3.29
N GLN A 308 -10.93 16.54 -2.23
CA GLN A 308 -11.62 17.72 -1.71
C GLN A 308 -11.15 18.05 -0.30
N TYR A 309 -10.62 19.25 -0.12
CA TYR A 309 -10.30 19.82 1.19
C TYR A 309 -11.37 20.83 1.57
N LEU A 310 -12.36 20.42 2.38
CA LEU A 310 -13.52 21.24 2.77
C LEU A 310 -13.28 21.86 4.14
N VAL A 311 -13.07 23.18 4.18
CA VAL A 311 -12.66 23.91 5.39
C VAL A 311 -13.78 23.99 6.42
N ASP A 312 -15.02 24.13 5.96
CA ASP A 312 -16.24 24.25 6.77
C ASP A 312 -17.20 23.07 6.57
N GLY A 313 -16.71 22.00 5.93
CA GLY A 313 -17.45 20.80 5.55
C GLY A 313 -18.32 20.94 4.29
N THR A 314 -18.39 22.13 3.68
CA THR A 314 -19.17 22.40 2.47
C THR A 314 -18.29 23.04 1.39
N ASN A 315 -17.67 24.18 1.70
CA ASN A 315 -16.80 24.95 0.83
C ASN A 315 -15.33 24.56 1.05
N GLY A 316 -14.53 24.69 -0.02
CA GLY A 316 -13.09 24.46 0.08
C GLY A 316 -12.39 24.42 -1.26
N PHE A 317 -11.60 23.39 -1.47
CA PHE A 317 -10.76 23.22 -2.65
C PHE A 317 -10.88 21.80 -3.21
N ASP A 318 -10.90 21.69 -4.53
CA ASP A 318 -10.96 20.43 -5.29
C ASP A 318 -9.81 20.39 -6.30
N GLY A 319 -9.17 19.22 -6.45
CA GLY A 319 -8.11 19.02 -7.42
C GLY A 319 -7.68 17.56 -7.52
N LEU A 320 -6.81 17.27 -8.48
CA LEU A 320 -6.17 15.96 -8.63
C LEU A 320 -4.89 15.90 -7.82
N ALA A 321 -4.59 14.75 -7.24
CA ALA A 321 -3.38 14.54 -6.47
C ALA A 321 -2.83 13.13 -6.64
N ASN A 322 -1.53 13.00 -6.39
CA ASN A 322 -0.79 11.74 -6.30
C ASN A 322 -0.56 11.40 -4.83
N VAL A 323 -0.69 10.12 -4.46
CA VAL A 323 -0.45 9.66 -3.08
C VAL A 323 1.05 9.47 -2.85
N THR A 324 1.73 10.41 -2.21
CA THR A 324 3.19 10.35 -2.02
C THR A 324 3.62 9.60 -0.78
N ASP A 325 2.77 9.56 0.24
CA ASP A 325 2.95 8.73 1.43
C ASP A 325 1.61 8.23 1.95
N ILE A 326 1.56 6.95 2.35
CA ILE A 326 0.45 6.36 3.11
C ILE A 326 1.01 5.39 4.16
N SER A 327 1.53 5.95 5.25
CA SER A 327 2.11 5.18 6.34
C SER A 327 1.06 4.70 7.34
N LEU A 328 1.16 3.44 7.81
CA LEU A 328 0.32 2.84 8.85
C LEU A 328 1.15 2.55 10.08
N ALA A 329 0.80 3.16 11.20
CA ALA A 329 1.41 2.89 12.50
C ALA A 329 0.41 2.23 13.46
N GLY A 330 0.92 1.34 14.31
CA GLY A 330 0.13 0.65 15.32
C GLY A 330 0.95 0.23 16.53
N GLY A 331 0.28 -0.03 17.64
CA GLY A 331 0.91 -0.52 18.86
C GLY A 331 -0.11 -0.96 19.90
N ILE A 332 0.33 -1.68 20.92
CA ILE A 332 -0.55 -2.36 21.89
C ILE A 332 -1.54 -1.39 22.57
N GLU A 333 -1.09 -0.17 22.91
CA GLU A 333 -1.89 0.81 23.66
C GLU A 333 -2.40 1.99 22.80
N VAL A 334 -2.19 1.94 21.49
CA VAL A 334 -2.61 3.00 20.56
C VAL A 334 -3.57 2.45 19.52
N MET A 335 -4.39 3.31 18.92
CA MET A 335 -5.17 2.92 17.75
C MET A 335 -4.28 2.90 16.52
N ASN A 336 -4.63 2.07 15.55
CA ASN A 336 -3.95 2.10 14.27
C ASN A 336 -4.32 3.38 13.52
N GLU A 337 -3.28 4.07 13.05
CA GLU A 337 -3.39 5.37 12.41
C GLU A 337 -2.66 5.36 11.07
N PHE A 338 -3.35 5.84 10.04
CA PHE A 338 -2.74 6.15 8.76
C PHE A 338 -2.33 7.62 8.74
N SER A 339 -1.10 7.89 8.31
CA SER A 339 -0.64 9.20 7.87
C SER A 339 -0.65 9.23 6.35
N VAL A 340 -1.24 10.26 5.76
CA VAL A 340 -1.39 10.39 4.31
C VAL A 340 -0.81 11.72 3.85
N SER A 341 0.04 11.66 2.83
CA SER A 341 0.52 12.83 2.09
C SER A 341 0.13 12.74 0.63
N LEU A 342 -0.47 13.82 0.12
CA LEU A 342 -0.96 13.96 -1.24
C LEU A 342 -0.22 15.12 -1.92
N GLN A 343 0.46 14.84 -3.02
CA GLN A 343 1.05 15.86 -3.88
C GLN A 343 0.04 16.26 -4.95
N GLY A 344 -0.43 17.50 -4.90
CA GLY A 344 -1.33 18.04 -5.89
C GLY A 344 -0.70 18.05 -7.28
N THR A 345 -1.48 17.68 -8.30
CA THR A 345 -1.09 17.68 -9.70
C THR A 345 -2.10 18.50 -10.51
N GLY A 346 -1.59 19.48 -11.25
CA GLY A 346 -2.42 20.44 -11.96
C GLY A 346 -3.14 21.43 -11.04
N LYS A 347 -4.16 22.08 -11.60
CA LYS A 347 -4.84 23.22 -10.96
C LYS A 347 -5.74 22.78 -9.81
N VAL A 348 -5.57 23.40 -8.65
CA VAL A 348 -6.56 23.36 -7.57
C VAL A 348 -7.66 24.41 -7.82
N THR A 349 -8.91 24.03 -7.67
CA THR A 349 -10.08 24.87 -7.92
C THR A 349 -10.87 25.09 -6.62
N SER A 350 -11.54 26.23 -6.51
CA SER A 350 -12.45 26.48 -5.39
C SER A 350 -13.70 25.62 -5.52
N PHE A 351 -14.07 24.92 -4.46
CA PHE A 351 -15.30 24.12 -4.38
C PHE A 351 -16.33 24.87 -3.50
N PRO A 352 -17.54 25.16 -4.01
CA PRO A 352 -18.58 25.89 -3.28
C PRO A 352 -19.44 25.02 -2.34
#